data_AF-A0A961BUE1-F1
#
_entry.id   AF-A0A961BUE1-F1
#
_cell.length_a   1.000
_cell.length_b   1.000
_cell.length_c   1.000
_cell.angle_alpha   90.00
_cell.angle_beta   90.00
_cell.angle_gamma   90.00
#
_symmetry.space_group_name_H-M   'P 1'
#
loop_
_entity.id
_entity.type
_entity.pdbx_description
1 polymer ?
#
loop_
_entity_poly.entity_id
_entity_poly.type
_entity_poly.pdbx_seq_one_letter_code
_entity_poly.pdbx_strand_id
1 'polypeptide(L)'
;LDGVDDMVPFYAAGGFAVGHRDQRYEAIGVAQGDWPTDAGGDLVALADVAWDEIAAYDAAHVPAPRPTFLDAWVRRPGGHALGVHDGRSLRAMVVARPARAGVKVGPLFADDAAAADALLGAVLDRLHGVPVFLDVPMCNPAAVALAERRAMAPVFGCTRMTLGSPPSLPWSEIFGVTTFELG
;
A
#
# COMPACT_ATOMS: atom_id res chain seq x y z
N LEU A 1 14.39 7.26 3.18
CA LEU A 1 13.58 8.46 3.44
C LEU A 1 12.83 8.82 2.16
N ASP A 2 11.77 9.59 2.27
CA ASP A 2 11.06 10.16 1.12
C ASP A 2 11.25 11.67 1.11
N GLY A 3 12.09 12.14 0.19
CA GLY A 3 12.43 13.55 0.03
C GLY A 3 11.42 14.25 -0.86
N VAL A 4 10.78 15.31 -0.36
CA VAL A 4 10.03 16.24 -1.22
C VAL A 4 10.95 16.80 -2.29
N ASP A 5 10.41 17.06 -3.47
CA ASP A 5 11.20 17.34 -4.68
C ASP A 5 12.24 18.46 -4.46
N ASP A 6 11.86 19.55 -3.79
CA ASP A 6 12.75 20.68 -3.48
C ASP A 6 13.93 20.33 -2.56
N MET A 7 13.79 19.27 -1.74
CA MET A 7 14.80 18.84 -0.78
C MET A 7 15.72 17.73 -1.32
N VAL A 8 15.40 17.15 -2.49
CA VAL A 8 16.22 16.08 -3.10
C VAL A 8 17.69 16.53 -3.29
N PRO A 9 18.00 17.73 -3.81
CA PRO A 9 19.39 18.17 -3.95
C PRO A 9 20.13 18.26 -2.61
N PHE A 10 19.44 18.70 -1.55
CA PHE A 10 20.00 18.79 -0.21
C PHE A 10 20.37 17.40 0.34
N TYR A 11 19.47 16.43 0.23
CA TYR A 11 19.76 15.06 0.69
C TYR A 11 20.81 14.36 -0.16
N ALA A 12 20.81 14.59 -1.48
CA ALA A 12 21.84 14.06 -2.38
C ALA A 12 23.24 14.57 -2.01
N ALA A 13 23.37 15.86 -1.65
CA ALA A 13 24.62 16.42 -1.15
C ALA A 13 25.08 15.76 0.17
N GLY A 14 24.14 15.24 0.98
CA GLY A 14 24.40 14.44 2.17
C GLY A 14 24.72 12.96 1.91
N GLY A 15 24.84 12.54 0.65
CA GLY A 15 25.19 11.17 0.27
C GLY A 15 24.02 10.21 0.11
N PHE A 16 22.78 10.71 0.12
CA PHE A 16 21.61 9.88 -0.19
C PHE A 16 21.50 9.62 -1.70
N ALA A 17 21.38 8.36 -2.09
CA ALA A 17 21.13 7.95 -3.46
C ALA A 17 19.63 8.07 -3.78
N VAL A 18 19.32 8.58 -4.97
CA VAL A 18 17.96 8.62 -5.52
C VAL A 18 17.53 7.22 -5.94
N GLY A 19 16.35 6.80 -5.50
CA GLY A 19 15.68 5.57 -5.92
C GLY A 19 14.61 5.85 -6.96
N HIS A 20 13.35 5.79 -6.56
CA HIS A 20 12.17 6.05 -7.40
C HIS A 20 11.29 7.14 -6.79
N ARG A 21 10.29 7.60 -7.54
CA ARG A 21 9.25 8.47 -6.99
C ARG A 21 8.15 7.65 -6.33
N ASP A 22 7.65 8.13 -5.20
CA ASP A 22 6.38 7.73 -4.63
C ASP A 22 5.36 8.84 -4.91
N GLN A 23 4.22 8.48 -5.51
CA GLN A 23 3.17 9.41 -5.89
C GLN A 23 1.90 9.10 -5.09
N ARG A 24 1.42 10.08 -4.32
CA ARG A 24 0.12 10.02 -3.66
C ARG A 24 -0.98 10.26 -4.68
N TYR A 25 -1.90 9.32 -4.75
CA TYR A 25 -3.15 9.38 -5.48
C TYR A 25 -4.33 9.54 -4.53
N GLU A 26 -5.38 10.22 -4.99
CA GLU A 26 -6.64 10.44 -4.29
C GLU A 26 -7.82 9.99 -5.15
N ALA A 27 -8.80 9.30 -4.55
CA ALA A 27 -10.13 9.12 -5.12
C ALA A 27 -11.19 9.31 -4.04
N ILE A 28 -12.44 9.54 -4.46
CA ILE A 28 -13.59 9.44 -3.56
C ILE A 28 -14.03 7.98 -3.56
N GLY A 29 -14.19 7.38 -2.37
CA GLY A 29 -14.74 6.04 -2.25
C GLY A 29 -16.14 5.99 -2.87
N VAL A 30 -16.36 5.00 -3.70
CA VAL A 30 -17.59 4.82 -4.49
C VAL A 30 -17.95 3.35 -4.48
N ALA A 31 -19.25 3.07 -4.50
CA ALA A 31 -19.74 1.72 -4.77
C ALA A 31 -19.35 1.37 -6.21
N GLN A 32 -18.39 0.47 -6.42
CA GLN A 32 -18.09 -0.02 -7.77
C GLN A 32 -18.62 -1.45 -7.86
N GLY A 33 -19.87 -1.59 -8.29
CA GLY A 33 -20.64 -2.84 -8.25
C GLY A 33 -20.12 -4.00 -9.11
N ASP A 34 -18.95 -3.87 -9.75
CA ASP A 34 -18.30 -4.91 -10.56
C ASP A 34 -16.83 -5.04 -10.16
N TRP A 35 -16.55 -5.96 -9.25
CA TRP A 35 -15.19 -6.33 -8.84
C TRP A 35 -14.68 -7.49 -9.68
N PRO A 36 -13.36 -7.58 -9.99
CA PRO A 36 -12.79 -8.81 -10.52
C PRO A 36 -13.15 -9.97 -9.58
N THR A 37 -13.94 -10.92 -10.07
CA THR A 37 -14.37 -12.09 -9.28
C THR A 37 -13.25 -13.08 -9.01
N ASP A 38 -12.14 -12.97 -9.74
CA ASP A 38 -10.98 -13.85 -9.60
C ASP A 38 -9.77 -13.08 -9.10
N ALA A 39 -9.70 -12.90 -7.78
CA ALA A 39 -8.49 -12.46 -7.08
C ALA A 39 -7.49 -13.61 -6.87
N GLY A 40 -7.78 -14.81 -7.40
CA GLY A 40 -7.04 -16.03 -7.11
C GLY A 40 -7.09 -16.44 -5.63
N GLY A 41 -8.19 -16.12 -4.93
CA GLY A 41 -8.44 -16.45 -3.53
C GLY A 41 -9.69 -15.76 -2.95
N ASP A 42 -10.00 -16.08 -1.69
CA ASP A 42 -11.12 -15.50 -0.95
C ASP A 42 -10.71 -14.19 -0.28
N LEU A 43 -11.59 -13.19 -0.36
CA LEU A 43 -11.45 -11.94 0.38
C LEU A 43 -11.78 -12.17 1.86
N VAL A 44 -10.80 -11.97 2.73
CA VAL A 44 -10.91 -12.21 4.18
C VAL A 44 -10.59 -10.97 5.00
N ALA A 45 -11.11 -10.88 6.22
CA ALA A 45 -10.60 -9.91 7.19
C ALA A 45 -9.25 -10.40 7.73
N LEU A 46 -8.25 -9.52 7.86
CA LEU A 46 -6.96 -9.92 8.45
C LEU A 46 -7.11 -10.35 9.92
N ALA A 47 -8.18 -9.97 10.61
CA ALA A 47 -8.47 -10.45 11.95
C ALA A 47 -8.74 -11.96 12.02
N ASP A 48 -9.14 -12.57 10.90
CA ASP A 48 -9.45 -14.00 10.78
C ASP A 48 -8.26 -14.82 10.24
N VAL A 49 -7.14 -14.18 9.91
CA VAL A 49 -5.90 -14.80 9.42
C VAL A 49 -4.93 -14.99 10.60
N ALA A 50 -4.14 -16.06 10.57
CA ALA A 50 -3.15 -16.32 11.61
C ALA A 50 -2.12 -15.16 11.67
N TRP A 51 -1.81 -14.70 12.89
CA TRP A 51 -0.91 -13.54 13.04
C TRP A 51 0.47 -13.74 12.43
N ASP A 52 1.06 -14.93 12.60
CA ASP A 52 2.39 -15.24 12.08
C ASP A 52 2.43 -15.20 10.55
N GLU A 53 1.31 -15.51 9.90
CA GLU A 53 1.17 -15.44 8.44
C GLU A 53 1.11 -13.99 7.96
N ILE A 54 0.32 -13.13 8.62
CA ILE A 54 0.25 -11.69 8.32
C ILE A 54 1.63 -11.05 8.52
N ALA A 55 2.31 -11.37 9.63
CA ALA A 55 3.62 -10.82 9.94
C ALA A 55 4.70 -11.30 8.96
N ALA A 56 4.66 -12.57 8.54
CA ALA A 56 5.56 -13.09 7.52
C ALA A 56 5.34 -12.44 6.16
N TYR A 57 4.08 -12.25 5.76
CA TYR A 57 3.73 -11.61 4.49
C TYR A 57 4.17 -10.13 4.46
N ASP A 58 3.91 -9.37 5.54
CA ASP A 58 4.40 -7.99 5.67
C ASP A 58 5.94 -7.92 5.58
N ALA A 59 6.63 -8.80 6.32
CA ALA A 59 8.09 -8.80 6.39
C ALA A 59 8.79 -9.08 5.04
N ALA A 60 8.10 -9.72 4.08
CA ALA A 60 8.62 -9.92 2.73
C ALA A 60 8.66 -8.61 1.90
N HIS A 61 7.89 -7.61 2.28
CA HIS A 61 7.68 -6.36 1.54
C HIS A 61 8.34 -5.14 2.19
N VAL A 62 8.95 -5.30 3.37
CA VAL A 62 9.62 -4.22 4.10
C VAL A 62 11.07 -4.56 4.45
N PRO A 63 11.94 -3.56 4.68
CA PRO A 63 13.36 -3.81 4.93
C PRO A 63 13.67 -4.57 6.22
N ALA A 64 12.74 -4.58 7.19
CA ALA A 64 12.90 -5.26 8.47
C ALA A 64 11.54 -5.60 9.09
N PRO A 65 11.42 -6.74 9.81
CA PRO A 65 10.19 -7.09 10.53
C PRO A 65 9.78 -6.01 11.52
N ARG A 66 8.46 -5.73 11.57
CA ARG A 66 7.89 -4.63 12.34
C ARG A 66 6.60 -5.01 13.10
N PRO A 67 6.58 -6.12 13.87
CA PRO A 67 5.35 -6.72 14.38
C PRO A 67 4.52 -5.78 15.27
N THR A 68 5.15 -5.00 16.16
CA THR A 68 4.44 -4.04 17.02
C THR A 68 3.77 -2.92 16.22
N PHE A 69 4.42 -2.45 15.16
CA PHE A 69 3.86 -1.46 14.26
C PHE A 69 2.68 -2.05 13.48
N LEU A 70 2.89 -3.24 12.91
CA LEU A 70 1.89 -3.94 12.11
C LEU A 70 0.63 -4.25 12.91
N ASP A 71 0.78 -4.68 14.17
CA ASP A 71 -0.36 -5.00 15.05
C ASP A 71 -1.22 -3.76 15.28
N ALA A 72 -0.59 -2.62 15.58
CA ALA A 72 -1.26 -1.34 15.74
C ALA A 72 -1.93 -0.85 14.44
N TRP A 73 -1.40 -1.24 13.28
CA TRP A 73 -1.96 -0.92 11.96
C TRP A 73 -3.20 -1.75 11.65
N VAL A 74 -3.08 -3.07 11.78
CA VAL A 74 -4.16 -4.04 11.48
C VAL A 74 -5.33 -3.87 12.43
N ARG A 75 -5.08 -3.57 13.72
CA ARG A 75 -6.12 -3.45 14.75
C ARG A 75 -6.66 -2.02 14.94
N ARG A 76 -6.30 -1.08 14.05
CA ARG A 76 -6.66 0.33 14.21
C ARG A 76 -8.19 0.51 14.23
N PRO A 77 -8.77 1.15 15.27
CA PRO A 77 -10.20 1.45 15.28
C PRO A 77 -10.62 2.33 14.10
N GLY A 78 -11.73 1.97 13.45
CA GLY A 78 -12.20 2.64 12.23
C GLY A 78 -11.37 2.34 10.98
N GLY A 79 -10.40 1.44 11.07
CA GLY A 79 -9.65 0.93 9.92
C GLY A 79 -10.30 -0.30 9.28
N HIS A 80 -9.87 -0.60 8.06
CA HIS A 80 -10.21 -1.82 7.32
C HIS A 80 -8.92 -2.56 7.01
N ALA A 81 -8.78 -3.76 7.56
CA ALA A 81 -7.64 -4.63 7.32
C ALA A 81 -8.13 -5.90 6.60
N LEU A 82 -7.75 -6.08 5.34
CA LEU A 82 -8.21 -7.17 4.49
C LEU A 82 -7.07 -7.91 3.85
N GLY A 83 -7.33 -9.15 3.47
CA GLY A 83 -6.41 -9.97 2.70
C GLY A 83 -7.12 -10.79 1.63
N VAL A 84 -6.33 -11.35 0.71
CA VAL A 84 -6.76 -12.40 -0.21
C VAL A 84 -6.05 -13.68 0.19
N HIS A 85 -6.80 -14.75 0.46
CA HIS A 85 -6.25 -16.02 0.91
C HIS A 85 -6.71 -17.14 -0.03
N ASP A 86 -5.79 -17.95 -0.55
CA ASP A 86 -6.09 -19.00 -1.55
C ASP A 86 -6.47 -20.37 -0.94
N GLY A 87 -6.62 -20.41 0.38
CA GLY A 87 -6.86 -21.63 1.16
C GLY A 87 -5.57 -22.27 1.70
N ARG A 88 -4.39 -21.80 1.28
CA ARG A 88 -3.08 -22.25 1.78
C ARG A 88 -2.26 -21.12 2.37
N SER A 89 -2.31 -19.94 1.76
CA SER A 89 -1.54 -18.78 2.19
C SER A 89 -2.19 -17.46 1.77
N LEU A 90 -1.85 -16.41 2.51
CA LEU A 90 -2.11 -15.02 2.20
C LEU A 90 -1.33 -14.64 0.94
N ARG A 91 -2.04 -14.07 -0.02
CA ARG A 91 -1.53 -13.64 -1.34
C ARG A 91 -1.58 -12.13 -1.56
N ALA A 92 -2.25 -11.44 -0.66
CA ALA A 92 -2.31 -9.99 -0.64
C ALA A 92 -2.83 -9.50 0.70
N MET A 93 -2.45 -8.28 1.07
CA MET A 93 -2.98 -7.58 2.24
C MET A 93 -3.11 -6.08 2.01
N VAL A 94 -4.13 -5.49 2.63
CA VAL A 94 -4.34 -4.04 2.64
C VAL A 94 -4.72 -3.58 4.03
N VAL A 95 -4.23 -2.41 4.42
CA VAL A 95 -4.73 -1.68 5.59
C VAL A 95 -5.17 -0.28 5.15
N ALA A 96 -6.44 0.03 5.32
CA ALA A 96 -6.99 1.37 5.18
C ALA A 96 -7.29 1.94 6.56
N ARG A 97 -6.81 3.15 6.87
CA ARG A 97 -6.94 3.74 8.21
C ARG A 97 -7.38 5.21 8.15
N PRO A 98 -8.17 5.69 9.13
CA PRO A 98 -8.51 7.10 9.24
C PRO A 98 -7.25 7.98 9.32
N ALA A 99 -7.27 9.10 8.58
CA ALA A 99 -6.24 10.12 8.61
C ALA A 99 -6.85 11.48 8.96
N ARG A 100 -6.02 12.53 9.05
CA ARG A 100 -6.52 13.91 9.31
C ARG A 100 -7.53 14.36 8.24
N ALA A 101 -7.30 13.95 7.00
CA ALA A 101 -8.23 14.11 5.89
C ALA A 101 -8.47 12.71 5.30
N GLY A 102 -9.74 12.30 5.23
CA GLY A 102 -10.14 11.03 4.63
C GLY A 102 -9.49 9.80 5.25
N VAL A 103 -9.18 8.82 4.39
CA VAL A 103 -8.59 7.52 4.74
C VAL A 103 -7.32 7.30 3.95
N LYS A 104 -6.28 6.78 4.59
CA LYS A 104 -5.04 6.36 3.94
C LYS A 104 -4.99 4.85 3.80
N VAL A 105 -4.78 4.37 2.58
CA VAL A 105 -4.47 2.99 2.25
C VAL A 105 -2.95 2.81 2.32
N GLY A 106 -2.49 1.84 3.09
CA GLY A 106 -1.07 1.54 3.29
C GLY A 106 -0.82 0.66 4.51
N PRO A 107 -0.18 -0.51 4.36
CA PRO A 107 0.33 -1.03 3.09
C PRO A 107 -0.80 -1.54 2.17
N LEU A 108 -0.51 -1.63 0.87
CA LEU A 108 -1.21 -2.49 -0.09
C LEU A 108 -0.14 -3.36 -0.77
N PHE A 109 -0.02 -4.59 -0.31
CA PHE A 109 0.91 -5.59 -0.83
C PHE A 109 0.12 -6.71 -1.48
N ALA A 110 0.58 -7.22 -2.62
CA ALA A 110 -0.10 -8.29 -3.34
C ALA A 110 0.85 -8.99 -4.31
N ASP A 111 0.71 -10.31 -4.43
CA ASP A 111 1.47 -11.13 -5.36
C ASP A 111 1.25 -10.71 -6.82
N ASP A 112 0.06 -10.17 -7.12
CA ASP A 112 -0.31 -9.72 -8.46
C ASP A 112 -1.31 -8.55 -8.44
N ALA A 113 -1.50 -7.96 -9.62
CA ALA A 113 -2.39 -6.81 -9.81
C ALA A 113 -3.87 -7.13 -9.60
N ALA A 114 -4.32 -8.37 -9.81
CA ALA A 114 -5.73 -8.73 -9.64
C ALA A 114 -6.09 -8.78 -8.15
N ALA A 115 -5.22 -9.35 -7.32
CA ALA A 115 -5.39 -9.36 -5.87
C ALA A 115 -5.30 -7.95 -5.26
N ALA A 116 -4.36 -7.11 -5.73
CA ALA A 116 -4.28 -5.71 -5.32
C ALA A 116 -5.57 -4.93 -5.68
N ASP A 117 -6.10 -5.17 -6.88
CA ASP A 117 -7.29 -4.50 -7.39
C ASP A 117 -8.56 -4.90 -6.61
N ALA A 118 -8.70 -6.19 -6.29
CA ALA A 118 -9.78 -6.69 -5.44
C ALA A 118 -9.74 -6.07 -4.03
N LEU A 119 -8.56 -5.94 -3.43
CA LEU A 119 -8.41 -5.33 -2.10
C LEU A 119 -8.67 -3.83 -2.08
N LEU A 120 -8.05 -3.07 -2.98
CA LEU A 120 -8.28 -1.63 -3.10
C LEU A 120 -9.76 -1.38 -3.38
N GLY A 121 -10.35 -2.23 -4.21
CA GLY A 121 -11.76 -2.20 -4.51
C GLY A 121 -12.66 -2.36 -3.30
N ALA A 122 -12.48 -3.45 -2.56
CA ALA A 122 -13.21 -3.71 -1.33
C ALA A 122 -13.05 -2.59 -0.28
N VAL A 123 -11.92 -1.86 -0.30
CA VAL A 123 -11.72 -0.67 0.53
C VAL A 123 -12.57 0.50 0.04
N LEU A 124 -12.56 0.81 -1.26
CA LEU A 124 -13.33 1.93 -1.84
C LEU A 124 -14.84 1.74 -1.64
N ASP A 125 -15.33 0.50 -1.77
CA ASP A 125 -16.72 0.09 -1.54
C ASP A 125 -17.18 0.29 -0.09
N ARG A 126 -16.26 0.35 0.87
CA ARG A 126 -16.60 0.58 2.29
C ARG A 126 -16.58 2.05 2.69
N LEU A 127 -16.06 2.90 1.80
CA LEU A 127 -15.71 4.29 2.08
C LEU A 127 -16.49 5.27 1.19
N HIS A 128 -17.77 4.99 0.95
CA HIS A 128 -18.64 5.80 0.10
C HIS A 128 -18.61 7.29 0.49
N GLY A 129 -18.25 8.15 -0.47
CA GLY A 129 -18.18 9.60 -0.30
C GLY A 129 -16.98 10.09 0.52
N VAL A 130 -16.07 9.20 0.93
CA VAL A 130 -14.89 9.55 1.73
C VAL A 130 -13.66 9.65 0.82
N PRO A 131 -12.83 10.71 0.95
CA PRO A 131 -11.53 10.76 0.27
C PRO A 131 -10.62 9.62 0.71
N VAL A 132 -10.03 8.91 -0.26
CA VAL A 132 -9.14 7.76 -0.06
C VAL A 132 -7.82 8.04 -0.76
N PHE A 133 -6.72 7.91 -0.01
CA PHE A 133 -5.38 8.18 -0.47
C PHE A 133 -4.55 6.90 -0.56
N LEU A 134 -3.79 6.75 -1.64
CA LEU A 134 -2.84 5.65 -1.86
C LEU A 134 -1.49 6.22 -2.29
N ASP A 135 -0.42 5.81 -1.61
CA ASP A 135 0.95 6.21 -1.95
C ASP A 135 1.56 5.15 -2.85
N VAL A 136 1.63 5.41 -4.17
CA VAL A 136 2.04 4.44 -5.19
C VAL A 136 3.52 4.58 -5.52
N PRO A 137 4.32 3.50 -5.41
CA PRO A 137 5.70 3.52 -5.90
C PRO A 137 5.72 3.49 -7.43
N MET A 138 6.25 4.55 -8.05
CA MET A 138 6.24 4.69 -9.51
C MET A 138 7.17 3.69 -10.23
N CYS A 139 8.01 2.97 -9.49
CA CYS A 139 8.78 1.85 -10.02
C CYS A 139 7.95 0.57 -10.23
N ASN A 140 6.69 0.53 -9.78
CA ASN A 140 5.73 -0.53 -10.06
C ASN A 140 4.70 -0.07 -11.10
N PRO A 141 4.87 -0.41 -12.39
CA PRO A 141 3.92 -0.01 -13.44
C PRO A 141 2.51 -0.57 -13.23
N ALA A 142 2.38 -1.75 -12.61
CA ALA A 142 1.08 -2.35 -12.33
C ALA A 142 0.31 -1.57 -11.25
N ALA A 143 1.01 -0.99 -10.28
CA ALA A 143 0.44 -0.13 -9.26
C ALA A 143 -0.02 1.22 -9.83
N VAL A 144 0.77 1.81 -10.73
CA VAL A 144 0.37 3.03 -11.45
C VAL A 144 -0.89 2.76 -12.28
N ALA A 145 -0.89 1.69 -13.07
CA ALA A 145 -2.04 1.30 -13.87
C ALA A 145 -3.28 0.98 -13.01
N LEU A 146 -3.10 0.44 -11.81
CA LEU A 146 -4.19 0.22 -10.85
C LEU A 146 -4.83 1.54 -10.40
N ALA A 147 -4.02 2.50 -9.97
CA ALA A 147 -4.51 3.82 -9.55
C ALA A 147 -5.27 4.53 -10.68
N GLU A 148 -4.76 4.47 -11.90
CA GLU A 148 -5.42 5.02 -13.09
C GLU A 148 -6.74 4.31 -13.41
N ARG A 149 -6.78 2.96 -13.38
CA ARG A 149 -8.01 2.17 -13.58
C ARG A 149 -9.09 2.52 -12.56
N ARG A 150 -8.70 2.83 -11.32
CA ARG A 150 -9.59 3.27 -10.24
C ARG A 150 -9.89 4.77 -10.26
N ALA A 151 -9.53 5.47 -11.35
CA ALA A 151 -9.75 6.89 -11.56
C ALA A 151 -9.22 7.76 -10.41
N MET A 152 -8.13 7.34 -9.77
CA MET A 152 -7.48 8.13 -8.74
C MET A 152 -6.62 9.21 -9.40
N ALA A 153 -6.62 10.42 -8.85
CA ALA A 153 -5.85 11.55 -9.35
C ALA A 153 -4.56 11.75 -8.51
N PRO A 154 -3.41 12.07 -9.13
CA PRO A 154 -2.19 12.38 -8.38
C PRO A 154 -2.32 13.73 -7.67
N VAL A 155 -1.98 13.78 -6.38
CA VAL A 155 -2.12 15.00 -5.55
C VAL A 155 -0.86 15.45 -4.83
N PHE A 156 0.15 14.57 -4.70
CA PHE A 156 1.43 14.90 -4.05
C PHE A 156 2.50 13.86 -4.37
N GLY A 157 3.77 14.23 -4.44
CA GLY A 157 4.86 13.28 -4.71
C GLY A 157 6.10 13.51 -3.86
N CYS A 158 6.82 12.43 -3.60
CA CYS A 158 8.16 12.42 -3.00
C CYS A 158 9.09 11.53 -3.82
N THR A 159 10.39 11.66 -3.56
CA THR A 159 11.42 10.77 -4.09
C THR A 159 11.97 9.90 -2.97
N ARG A 160 11.88 8.58 -3.13
CA ARG A 160 12.55 7.61 -2.27
C ARG A 160 14.05 7.78 -2.40
N MET A 161 14.72 8.02 -1.28
CA MET A 161 16.18 8.14 -1.21
C MET A 161 16.75 7.29 -0.08
N THR A 162 17.92 6.71 -0.31
CA THR A 162 18.57 5.79 0.64
C THR A 162 20.00 6.22 0.91
N LEU A 163 20.41 6.15 2.18
CA LEU A 163 21.82 6.24 2.56
C LEU A 163 22.42 4.84 2.61
N GLY A 164 23.47 4.59 1.84
CA GLY A 164 24.04 3.26 1.67
C GLY A 164 23.29 2.41 0.65
N SER A 165 23.42 1.09 0.75
CA SER A 165 22.81 0.15 -0.20
C SER A 165 21.29 0.09 -0.03
N PRO A 166 20.50 0.26 -1.10
CA PRO A 166 19.05 0.11 -1.03
C PRO A 166 18.67 -1.32 -0.66
N PRO A 167 17.59 -1.52 0.14
CA PRO A 167 17.08 -2.85 0.42
C PRO A 167 16.54 -3.47 -0.87
N SER A 168 16.74 -4.78 -1.02
CA SER A 168 16.14 -5.57 -2.09
C SER A 168 14.70 -5.90 -1.69
N LEU A 169 13.72 -5.23 -2.28
CA LEU A 169 12.30 -5.46 -2.05
C LEU A 169 11.60 -5.90 -3.33
N PRO A 170 10.52 -6.70 -3.24
CA PRO A 170 9.73 -7.10 -4.40
C PRO A 170 8.83 -5.95 -4.85
N TRP A 171 9.41 -4.91 -5.49
CA TRP A 171 8.66 -3.70 -5.87
C TRP A 171 7.45 -3.99 -6.77
N SER A 172 7.47 -5.07 -7.55
CA SER A 172 6.31 -5.52 -8.33
C SER A 172 5.10 -5.93 -7.49
N GLU A 173 5.32 -6.30 -6.23
CA GLU A 173 4.28 -6.75 -5.27
C GLU A 173 3.85 -5.62 -4.32
N ILE A 174 4.48 -4.45 -4.40
CA ILE A 174 4.15 -3.27 -3.58
C ILE A 174 3.30 -2.32 -4.41
N PHE A 175 1.99 -2.32 -4.16
CA PHE A 175 1.03 -1.47 -4.85
C PHE A 175 0.72 -0.17 -4.09
N GLY A 176 0.94 -0.17 -2.78
CA GLY A 176 0.88 0.99 -1.93
C GLY A 176 1.88 0.88 -0.79
N VAL A 177 2.76 1.86 -0.66
CA VAL A 177 3.67 1.93 0.49
C VAL A 177 2.85 2.17 1.77
N THR A 178 3.37 1.75 2.92
CA THR A 178 2.68 1.91 4.22
C THR A 178 2.44 3.39 4.52
N THR A 179 3.51 4.17 4.42
CA THR A 179 3.61 5.62 4.66
C THR A 179 4.94 6.14 4.14
N PHE A 180 5.01 7.41 3.72
CA PHE A 180 6.29 8.08 3.41
C PHE A 180 7.28 8.11 4.59
N GLU A 181 6.79 8.09 5.83
CA GLU A 181 7.66 8.14 6.99
C GLU A 181 8.31 6.80 7.33
N LEU A 182 7.66 5.67 7.01
CA LEU A 182 8.03 4.35 7.53
C LEU A 182 8.21 3.26 6.48
N GLY A 183 8.08 3.57 5.19
CA GLY A 183 8.10 2.56 4.12
C GLY A 183 6.77 1.85 4.06
#